data_AF-X1H5U8-F1
#
_entry.id   AF-X1H5U8-F1
#
_cell.length_a   1.000
_cell.length_b   1.000
_cell.length_c   1.000
_cell.angle_alpha   90.00
_cell.angle_beta   90.00
_cell.angle_gamma   90.00
#
_symmetry.space_group_name_H-M   'P 1'
#
loop_
_entity.id
_entity.type
_entity.pdbx_description
1 polymer ?
#
loop_
_entity_poly.entity_id
_entity_poly.type
_entity_poly.pdbx_seq_one_letter_code
_entity_poly.pdbx_strand_id
1 'polypeptide(L)'
;TFLATRSSIIDIYHNPGKSQAEIEEILRQYLGVTHFIWLTGAGRGECDQWGDETDSHIDIVARFANENTVLYNWTDDENDPRHAMLTRSYQELKASTTESGKPIELVPLPLPEVHQTSVMAKWRSSTLADAAYSNYLVANGVVLVPVYGHANDERGLKIIAEHFPNREVVGIEVVALVEHGGAIGCVTQPQPLGLR
;
A
#
# COMPACT_ATOMS: atom_id res chain seq x y z
N THR A 1 13.78 -5.53 7.62
CA THR A 1 12.36 -5.94 7.68
C THR A 1 11.70 -5.89 6.33
N PHE A 2 10.86 -6.87 6.00
CA PHE A 2 9.99 -6.92 4.82
C PHE A 2 8.53 -6.91 5.27
N LEU A 3 7.71 -6.06 4.65
CA LEU A 3 6.27 -5.97 4.90
C LEU A 3 5.56 -6.32 3.61
N ALA A 4 4.64 -7.29 3.65
CA ALA A 4 3.86 -7.72 2.50
C ALA A 4 2.52 -8.33 2.91
N THR A 5 1.63 -8.50 1.94
CA THR A 5 0.40 -9.26 2.12
C THR A 5 0.59 -10.70 1.65
N ARG A 6 -0.08 -11.65 2.31
CA ARG A 6 -0.06 -13.05 1.88
C ARG A 6 -0.84 -13.24 0.59
N SER A 7 -1.95 -12.53 0.42
CA SER A 7 -2.79 -12.58 -0.78
C SER A 7 -2.04 -12.22 -2.07
N SER A 8 -1.11 -11.26 -2.05
CA SER A 8 -0.37 -10.84 -3.24
C SER A 8 0.93 -11.63 -3.52
N ILE A 9 1.41 -12.42 -2.55
CA ILE A 9 2.71 -13.11 -2.68
C ILE A 9 2.57 -14.63 -2.55
N ILE A 10 1.87 -15.12 -1.54
CA ILE A 10 1.85 -16.53 -1.15
C ILE A 10 0.73 -17.30 -1.86
N ASP A 11 -0.29 -16.59 -2.33
CA ASP A 11 -1.46 -17.21 -2.94
C ASP A 11 -1.11 -18.12 -4.14
N ILE A 12 -1.96 -19.13 -4.37
CA ILE A 12 -1.79 -20.14 -5.40
C ILE A 12 -1.70 -19.54 -6.82
N TYR A 13 -2.28 -18.36 -7.05
CA TYR A 13 -2.20 -17.68 -8.34
C TYR A 13 -0.86 -16.97 -8.59
N HIS A 14 -0.08 -16.72 -7.53
CA HIS A 14 1.25 -16.09 -7.61
C HIS A 14 2.38 -17.12 -7.51
N ASN A 15 2.39 -17.92 -6.44
CA ASN A 15 3.47 -18.86 -6.13
C ASN A 15 2.93 -20.27 -5.84
N PRO A 16 2.35 -20.97 -6.83
CA PRO A 16 1.70 -22.26 -6.62
C PRO A 16 2.64 -23.29 -6.01
N GLY A 17 2.21 -23.88 -4.89
CA GLY A 17 2.92 -24.96 -4.21
C GLY A 17 4.10 -24.53 -3.34
N LYS A 18 4.36 -23.23 -3.17
CA LYS A 18 5.39 -22.73 -2.24
C LYS A 18 4.78 -22.39 -0.89
N SER A 19 5.42 -22.86 0.18
CA SER A 19 5.12 -22.43 1.54
C SER A 19 5.67 -21.03 1.82
N GLN A 20 5.11 -20.35 2.83
CA GLN A 20 5.64 -19.06 3.31
C GLN A 20 7.13 -19.14 3.64
N ALA A 21 7.59 -20.21 4.29
CA ALA A 21 8.99 -20.39 4.68
C ALA A 21 9.93 -20.47 3.47
N GLU A 22 9.52 -21.15 2.39
CA GLU A 22 10.31 -21.20 1.15
C GLU A 22 10.36 -19.83 0.46
N ILE A 23 9.26 -19.08 0.46
CA ILE A 23 9.21 -17.72 -0.07
C ILE A 23 10.13 -16.80 0.74
N GLU A 24 10.08 -16.87 2.07
CA GLU A 24 10.96 -16.09 2.93
C GLU A 24 12.45 -16.40 2.70
N GLU A 25 12.80 -17.65 2.42
CA GLU A 25 14.18 -18.03 2.08
C GLU A 25 14.63 -17.41 0.76
N ILE A 26 13.77 -17.40 -0.26
CA ILE A 26 14.05 -16.71 -1.53
C ILE A 26 14.22 -15.20 -1.27
N LEU A 27 13.31 -14.58 -0.50
CA LEU A 27 13.40 -13.15 -0.18
C LEU A 27 14.64 -12.80 0.63
N ARG A 28 15.07 -13.65 1.58
CA ARG A 28 16.35 -13.52 2.30
C ARG A 28 17.52 -13.48 1.32
N GLN A 29 17.56 -14.42 0.38
CA GLN A 29 18.66 -14.55 -0.59
C GLN A 29 18.76 -13.35 -1.54
N TYR A 30 17.63 -12.87 -2.07
CA TYR A 30 17.62 -11.82 -3.09
C TYR A 30 17.57 -10.40 -2.51
N LEU A 31 16.91 -10.18 -1.37
CA LEU A 31 16.68 -8.86 -0.79
C LEU A 31 17.48 -8.62 0.51
N GLY A 32 18.10 -9.65 1.08
CA GLY A 32 18.84 -9.54 2.34
C GLY A 32 17.97 -9.28 3.58
N VAL A 33 16.66 -9.45 3.48
CA VAL A 33 15.70 -9.20 4.57
C VAL A 33 15.62 -10.38 5.53
N THR A 34 15.73 -10.15 6.83
CA THR A 34 15.77 -11.18 7.88
C THR A 34 14.46 -11.28 8.68
N HIS A 35 13.78 -10.14 8.84
CA HIS A 35 12.54 -9.99 9.61
C HIS A 35 11.35 -9.76 8.67
N PHE A 36 10.24 -10.45 8.92
CA PHE A 36 9.06 -10.44 8.04
C PHE A 36 7.80 -10.05 8.81
N ILE A 37 7.02 -9.15 8.23
CA ILE A 37 5.68 -8.79 8.68
C ILE A 37 4.73 -9.15 7.55
N TRP A 38 3.84 -10.10 7.83
CA TRP A 38 2.88 -10.61 6.87
C TRP A 38 1.47 -10.24 7.27
N LEU A 39 0.85 -9.36 6.49
CA LEU A 39 -0.57 -9.09 6.57
C LEU A 39 -1.33 -10.18 5.81
N THR A 40 -2.55 -10.52 6.23
CA THR A 40 -3.37 -11.47 5.48
C THR A 40 -3.68 -10.94 4.08
N GLY A 41 -4.00 -9.64 3.97
CA GLY A 41 -4.46 -9.01 2.73
C GLY A 41 -5.93 -9.31 2.43
N ALA A 42 -6.27 -9.38 1.15
CA ALA A 42 -7.64 -9.59 0.68
C ALA A 42 -8.00 -11.08 0.57
N GLY A 43 -9.25 -11.39 0.90
CA GLY A 43 -9.85 -12.68 0.60
C GLY A 43 -10.18 -12.85 -0.89
N ARG A 44 -10.43 -14.09 -1.32
CA ARG A 44 -10.76 -14.40 -2.72
C ARG A 44 -12.01 -13.65 -3.18
N GLY A 45 -11.84 -12.81 -4.20
CA GLY A 45 -12.91 -11.97 -4.76
C GLY A 45 -13.30 -10.78 -3.88
N GLU A 46 -12.61 -10.51 -2.77
CA GLU A 46 -12.88 -9.28 -2.00
C GLU A 46 -12.48 -8.04 -2.83
N CYS A 47 -11.32 -8.09 -3.50
CA CYS A 47 -10.79 -7.01 -4.34
C CYS A 47 -11.74 -6.53 -5.44
N ASP A 48 -12.61 -7.43 -5.94
CA ASP A 48 -13.64 -7.09 -6.94
C ASP A 48 -14.62 -6.02 -6.46
N GLN A 49 -14.75 -5.82 -5.15
CA GLN A 49 -15.66 -4.82 -4.58
C GLN A 49 -15.10 -3.40 -4.63
N TRP A 50 -13.77 -3.22 -4.70
CA TRP A 50 -13.13 -1.90 -4.73
C TRP A 50 -12.19 -1.66 -5.92
N GLY A 51 -12.15 -2.60 -6.87
CA GLY A 51 -11.43 -2.42 -8.13
C GLY A 51 -9.93 -2.61 -8.02
N ASP A 52 -9.47 -3.37 -7.03
CA ASP A 52 -8.08 -3.82 -6.92
C ASP A 52 -7.87 -5.06 -7.81
N GLU A 53 -6.79 -5.08 -8.57
CA GLU A 53 -6.42 -6.16 -9.49
C GLU A 53 -5.12 -6.86 -9.09
N THR A 54 -4.62 -6.57 -7.89
CA THR A 54 -3.28 -6.95 -7.42
C THR A 54 -3.29 -7.92 -6.24
N ASP A 55 -4.47 -8.39 -5.85
CA ASP A 55 -4.70 -9.21 -4.66
C ASP A 55 -4.17 -8.53 -3.38
N SER A 56 -4.48 -7.23 -3.22
CA SER A 56 -4.06 -6.38 -2.11
C SER A 56 -2.54 -6.26 -2.04
N HIS A 57 -1.92 -5.73 -3.09
CA HIS A 57 -0.50 -5.40 -3.06
C HIS A 57 -0.18 -4.46 -1.89
N ILE A 58 0.99 -4.62 -1.27
CA ILE A 58 1.23 -3.97 0.02
C ILE A 58 1.29 -2.43 -0.05
N ASP A 59 1.69 -1.87 -1.20
CA ASP A 59 1.88 -0.43 -1.38
C ASP A 59 0.59 0.40 -1.36
N ILE A 60 -0.57 -0.25 -1.54
CA ILE A 60 -1.92 0.30 -1.38
C ILE A 60 -2.56 -0.05 -0.03
N VAL A 61 -1.84 -0.73 0.86
CA VAL A 61 -2.31 -1.06 2.22
C VAL A 61 -1.50 -0.31 3.28
N ALA A 62 -0.18 -0.45 3.23
CA ALA A 62 0.72 0.10 4.24
C ALA A 62 2.16 0.24 3.74
N ARG A 63 2.86 1.28 4.20
CA ARG A 63 4.26 1.53 3.84
C ARG A 63 5.07 2.07 5.00
N PHE A 64 6.32 1.64 5.07
CA PHE A 64 7.30 2.26 5.96
C PHE A 64 7.53 3.72 5.57
N ALA A 65 7.40 4.64 6.54
CA ALA A 65 7.91 6.00 6.42
C ALA A 65 9.39 6.08 6.84
N ASN A 66 9.76 5.25 7.82
CA ASN A 66 11.12 5.13 8.35
C ASN A 66 11.31 3.71 8.94
N GLU A 67 12.33 3.51 9.78
CA GLU A 67 12.68 2.21 10.37
C GLU A 67 11.63 1.61 11.32
N ASN A 68 10.76 2.43 11.93
CA ASN A 68 9.80 1.99 12.94
C ASN A 68 8.37 2.54 12.77
N THR A 69 8.14 3.44 11.82
CA THR A 69 6.83 4.04 11.54
C THR A 69 6.26 3.51 10.22
N VAL A 70 5.02 3.05 10.26
CA VAL A 70 4.25 2.61 9.09
C VAL A 70 3.03 3.51 8.91
N LEU A 71 2.91 4.08 7.71
CA LEU A 71 1.69 4.73 7.26
C LEU A 71 0.78 3.66 6.67
N TYR A 72 -0.49 3.60 7.08
CA TYR A 72 -1.44 2.59 6.61
C TYR A 72 -2.77 3.23 6.21
N ASN A 73 -3.41 2.73 5.15
CA ASN A 73 -4.70 3.29 4.73
C ASN A 73 -5.81 2.89 5.68
N TRP A 74 -6.73 3.81 5.94
CA TRP A 74 -7.78 3.66 6.93
C TRP A 74 -9.06 4.39 6.54
N THR A 75 -10.18 3.77 6.88
CA THR A 75 -11.50 4.39 6.83
C THR A 75 -12.28 4.01 8.10
N ASP A 76 -12.96 5.02 8.66
CA ASP A 76 -13.90 4.84 9.77
C ASP A 76 -15.31 4.45 9.27
N ASP A 77 -15.55 4.51 7.95
CA ASP A 77 -16.82 4.07 7.38
C ASP A 77 -16.88 2.55 7.32
N GLU A 78 -17.68 1.97 8.21
CA GLU A 78 -17.91 0.52 8.27
C GLU A 78 -18.59 -0.05 7.03
N ASN A 79 -19.21 0.79 6.19
CA ASN A 79 -19.86 0.38 4.94
C ASN A 79 -18.90 0.40 3.75
N ASP A 80 -17.70 0.97 3.89
CA ASP A 80 -16.69 0.88 2.84
C ASP A 80 -16.30 -0.59 2.65
N PRO A 81 -16.33 -1.13 1.43
CA PRO A 81 -16.04 -2.55 1.19
C PRO A 81 -14.61 -2.96 1.62
N ARG A 82 -13.68 -1.99 1.76
CA ARG A 82 -12.32 -2.22 2.23
C ARG A 82 -12.22 -2.27 3.76
N HIS A 83 -13.22 -1.81 4.51
CA HIS A 83 -13.13 -1.62 5.96
C HIS A 83 -12.75 -2.90 6.72
N ALA A 84 -13.33 -4.05 6.36
CA ALA A 84 -13.03 -5.31 7.01
C ALA A 84 -11.57 -5.75 6.80
N MET A 85 -11.05 -5.60 5.58
CA MET A 85 -9.66 -5.92 5.23
C MET A 85 -8.68 -4.95 5.91
N LEU A 86 -8.97 -3.65 5.91
CA LEU A 86 -8.14 -2.64 6.56
C LEU A 86 -8.12 -2.81 8.08
N THR A 87 -9.26 -3.17 8.69
CA THR A 87 -9.34 -3.50 10.12
C THR A 87 -8.46 -4.69 10.48
N ARG A 88 -8.52 -5.76 9.70
CA ARG A 88 -7.65 -6.93 9.88
C ARG A 88 -6.18 -6.56 9.75
N SER A 89 -5.82 -5.83 8.68
CA SER A 89 -4.46 -5.33 8.44
C SER A 89 -3.94 -4.47 9.59
N TYR A 90 -4.77 -3.58 10.14
CA TYR A 90 -4.42 -2.78 11.30
C TYR A 90 -4.13 -3.63 12.55
N GLN A 91 -4.94 -4.66 12.85
CA GLN A 91 -4.68 -5.53 13.99
C GLN A 91 -3.38 -6.32 13.83
N GLU A 92 -3.08 -6.79 12.62
CA GLU A 92 -1.84 -7.50 12.30
C GLU A 92 -0.62 -6.59 12.40
N LEU A 93 -0.69 -5.37 11.88
CA LEU A 93 0.34 -4.34 12.04
C LEU A 93 0.56 -4.00 13.52
N LYS A 94 -0.52 -3.85 14.29
CA LYS A 94 -0.46 -3.51 15.73
C LYS A 94 0.17 -4.62 16.57
N ALA A 95 -0.03 -5.87 16.18
CA ALA A 95 0.59 -7.04 16.82
C ALA A 95 2.05 -7.25 16.38
N SER A 96 2.49 -6.56 15.33
CA SER A 96 3.83 -6.71 14.76
C SER A 96 4.87 -5.86 15.47
N THR A 97 6.13 -6.24 15.29
CA THR A 97 7.29 -5.53 15.85
C THR A 97 8.33 -5.27 14.77
N THR A 98 9.20 -4.29 15.01
CA THR A 98 10.45 -4.12 14.28
C THR A 98 11.39 -5.31 14.53
N GLU A 99 12.46 -5.43 13.74
CA GLU A 99 13.51 -6.45 13.94
C GLU A 99 14.14 -6.38 15.35
N SER A 100 14.14 -5.20 15.98
CA SER A 100 14.60 -5.01 17.36
C SER A 100 13.61 -5.45 18.44
N GLY A 101 12.44 -5.98 18.06
CA GLY A 101 11.37 -6.37 18.98
C GLY A 101 10.50 -5.21 19.51
N LYS A 102 10.74 -3.98 19.07
CA LYS A 102 9.91 -2.81 19.44
C LYS A 102 8.60 -2.78 18.65
N PRO A 103 7.48 -2.36 19.24
CA PRO A 103 6.24 -2.11 18.51
C PRO A 103 6.44 -1.13 17.35
N ILE A 104 5.66 -1.31 16.29
CA ILE A 104 5.63 -0.41 15.14
C ILE A 104 4.74 0.79 15.49
N GLU A 105 5.21 2.00 15.17
CA GLU A 105 4.37 3.19 15.22
C GLU A 105 3.46 3.20 13.99
N LEU A 106 2.14 3.28 14.22
CA LEU A 106 1.14 3.21 13.16
C LEU A 106 0.47 4.55 12.98
N VAL A 107 0.45 5.04 11.75
CA VAL A 107 -0.16 6.32 11.41
C VAL A 107 -1.20 6.12 10.30
N PRO A 108 -2.48 6.40 10.55
CA PRO A 108 -3.52 6.21 9.55
C PRO A 108 -3.45 7.29 8.47
N LEU A 109 -3.51 6.86 7.22
CA LEU A 109 -3.79 7.70 6.06
C LEU A 109 -5.28 7.58 5.72
N PRO A 110 -5.98 8.71 5.52
CA PRO A 110 -7.39 8.66 5.17
C PRO A 110 -7.56 8.01 3.79
N LEU A 111 -8.59 7.19 3.62
CA LEU A 111 -8.90 6.60 2.33
C LEU A 111 -9.67 7.61 1.45
N PRO A 112 -9.29 7.84 0.19
CA PRO A 112 -10.14 8.54 -0.77
C PRO A 112 -11.19 7.60 -1.36
N GLU A 113 -12.39 8.12 -1.57
CA GLU A 113 -13.42 7.45 -2.36
C GLU A 113 -13.35 7.98 -3.80
N VAL A 114 -12.86 7.15 -4.72
CA VAL A 114 -12.71 7.50 -6.14
C VAL A 114 -13.58 6.56 -6.96
N HIS A 115 -14.53 7.13 -7.68
CA HIS A 115 -15.38 6.38 -8.60
C HIS A 115 -14.81 6.42 -10.01
N GLN A 116 -14.97 5.32 -10.74
CA GLN A 116 -14.56 5.23 -12.13
C GLN A 116 -15.46 6.07 -13.02
N THR A 117 -14.84 6.92 -13.83
CA THR A 117 -15.48 7.85 -14.76
C THR A 117 -15.07 7.60 -16.21
N SER A 118 -13.97 6.89 -16.48
CA SER A 118 -13.57 6.54 -17.84
C SER A 118 -14.47 5.51 -18.51
N VAL A 119 -14.33 5.42 -19.84
CA VAL A 119 -14.95 4.39 -20.68
C VAL A 119 -14.54 2.96 -20.30
N MET A 120 -13.49 2.79 -19.50
CA MET A 120 -13.04 1.48 -18.99
C MET A 120 -13.93 0.97 -17.87
N ALA A 121 -14.67 1.83 -17.17
CA ALA A 121 -15.54 1.47 -16.06
C ALA A 121 -16.52 0.33 -16.40
N LYS A 122 -16.98 0.26 -17.65
CA LYS A 122 -17.89 -0.81 -18.14
C LYS A 122 -17.28 -2.22 -18.15
N TRP A 123 -15.96 -2.34 -18.04
CA TRP A 123 -15.21 -3.59 -18.06
C TRP A 123 -14.63 -3.94 -16.69
N ARG A 124 -14.89 -3.14 -15.66
CA ARG A 124 -14.31 -3.27 -14.34
C ARG A 124 -15.29 -3.95 -13.39
N SER A 125 -14.76 -4.68 -12.42
CA SER A 125 -15.57 -5.42 -11.43
C SER A 125 -16.22 -4.49 -10.39
N SER A 126 -15.67 -3.30 -10.17
CA SER A 126 -16.18 -2.29 -9.25
C SER A 126 -16.42 -0.94 -9.94
N THR A 127 -17.35 -0.16 -9.38
CA THR A 127 -17.49 1.28 -9.69
C THR A 127 -16.43 2.12 -8.99
N LEU A 128 -15.73 1.58 -8.00
CA LEU A 128 -14.60 2.22 -7.34
C LEU A 128 -13.30 1.95 -8.10
N ALA A 129 -12.35 2.90 -7.97
CA ALA A 129 -10.95 2.69 -8.28
C ALA A 129 -10.17 2.57 -6.97
N ASP A 130 -9.17 1.68 -6.93
CA ASP A 130 -8.42 1.41 -5.71
C ASP A 130 -7.38 2.51 -5.41
N ALA A 131 -7.89 3.63 -4.92
CA ALA A 131 -7.14 4.84 -4.63
C ALA A 131 -6.59 4.83 -3.19
N ALA A 132 -5.32 5.18 -3.07
CA ALA A 132 -4.57 5.16 -1.82
C ALA A 132 -3.43 6.19 -1.82
N TYR A 133 -3.43 7.10 -0.85
CA TYR A 133 -2.31 8.06 -0.68
C TYR A 133 -0.98 7.37 -0.39
N SER A 134 -1.00 6.16 0.19
CA SER A 134 0.21 5.36 0.45
C SER A 134 0.98 4.99 -0.83
N ASN A 135 0.35 5.03 -2.01
CA ASN A 135 0.98 4.72 -3.29
C ASN A 135 1.88 5.87 -3.82
N TYR A 136 2.58 6.56 -2.91
CA TYR A 136 3.51 7.65 -3.20
C TYR A 136 4.87 7.15 -3.72
N LEU A 137 5.69 8.04 -4.29
CA LEU A 137 7.11 7.77 -4.57
C LEU A 137 7.97 8.58 -3.61
N VAL A 138 8.89 7.93 -2.90
CA VAL A 138 9.96 8.60 -2.16
C VAL A 138 11.18 8.71 -3.06
N ALA A 139 11.54 9.93 -3.44
CA ALA A 139 12.69 10.23 -4.27
C ALA A 139 13.70 11.11 -3.50
N ASN A 140 14.82 11.44 -4.16
CA ASN A 140 15.84 12.31 -3.60
C ASN A 140 15.26 13.71 -3.40
N GLY A 141 15.12 14.15 -2.14
CA GLY A 141 14.63 15.48 -1.79
C GLY A 141 13.11 15.70 -1.96
N VAL A 142 12.36 14.74 -2.49
CA VAL A 142 10.92 14.89 -2.77
C VAL A 142 10.12 13.62 -2.48
N VAL A 143 8.86 13.77 -2.10
CA VAL A 143 7.85 12.70 -2.06
C VAL A 143 6.70 13.10 -2.99
N LEU A 144 6.47 12.30 -4.03
CA LEU A 144 5.36 12.50 -4.97
C LEU A 144 4.17 11.69 -4.46
N VAL A 145 3.09 12.37 -4.08
CA VAL A 145 1.90 11.76 -3.48
C VAL A 145 0.75 11.81 -4.47
N PRO A 146 0.05 10.69 -4.73
CA PRO A 146 -1.14 10.73 -5.58
C PRO A 146 -2.25 11.54 -4.89
N VAL A 147 -2.89 12.44 -5.64
CA VAL A 147 -4.10 13.16 -5.22
C VAL A 147 -5.23 12.91 -6.22
N TYR A 148 -6.46 13.03 -5.76
CA TYR A 148 -7.63 12.49 -6.46
C TYR A 148 -8.74 13.52 -6.70
N GLY A 149 -8.53 14.79 -6.33
CA GLY A 149 -9.60 15.79 -6.27
C GLY A 149 -10.59 15.51 -5.14
N HIS A 150 -10.16 14.77 -4.11
CA HIS A 150 -11.00 14.32 -3.01
C HIS A 150 -10.81 15.22 -1.78
N ALA A 151 -11.83 15.30 -0.91
CA ALA A 151 -11.77 16.08 0.33
C ALA A 151 -10.66 15.65 1.31
N ASN A 152 -10.03 14.49 1.08
CA ASN A 152 -8.94 13.95 1.89
C ASN A 152 -7.55 14.29 1.34
N ASP A 153 -7.43 14.93 0.17
CA ASP A 153 -6.13 15.15 -0.49
C ASP A 153 -5.19 15.97 0.41
N GLU A 154 -5.67 17.10 0.94
CA GLU A 154 -4.89 17.96 1.83
C GLU A 154 -4.48 17.23 3.12
N ARG A 155 -5.38 16.39 3.66
CA ARG A 155 -5.10 15.61 4.87
C ARG A 155 -4.04 14.55 4.62
N GLY A 156 -4.13 13.82 3.50
CA GLY A 156 -3.14 12.82 3.09
C GLY A 156 -1.75 13.44 2.88
N LEU A 157 -1.68 14.55 2.12
CA LEU A 157 -0.45 15.31 1.90
C LEU A 157 0.19 15.77 3.21
N LYS A 158 -0.61 16.34 4.13
CA LYS A 158 -0.12 16.83 5.42
C LYS A 158 0.48 15.71 6.27
N ILE A 159 -0.22 14.59 6.41
CA ILE A 159 0.26 13.45 7.21
C ILE A 159 1.57 12.90 6.62
N ILE A 160 1.65 12.77 5.30
CA ILE A 160 2.88 12.31 4.63
C ILE A 160 4.03 13.30 4.87
N ALA A 161 3.77 14.61 4.76
CA ALA A 161 4.79 15.64 5.00
C ALA A 161 5.37 15.61 6.43
N GLU A 162 4.54 15.37 7.44
CA GLU A 162 4.99 15.21 8.84
C GLU A 162 6.00 14.07 9.01
N HIS A 163 5.96 13.06 8.15
CA HIS A 163 6.81 11.87 8.20
C HIS A 163 8.02 11.92 7.26
N PHE A 164 8.11 12.96 6.43
CA PHE A 164 9.24 13.20 5.53
C PHE A 164 9.74 14.66 5.64
N PRO A 165 10.15 15.12 6.84
CA PRO A 165 10.41 16.54 7.11
C PRO A 165 11.56 17.16 6.30
N ASN A 166 12.44 16.34 5.73
CA ASN A 166 13.57 16.77 4.91
C ASN A 166 13.31 16.63 3.40
N ARG A 167 12.05 16.40 3.00
CA ARG A 167 11.65 16.26 1.60
C ARG A 167 10.48 17.20 1.30
N GLU A 168 10.48 17.75 0.10
CA GLU A 168 9.29 18.43 -0.42
C GLU A 168 8.20 17.41 -0.70
N VAL A 169 6.96 17.66 -0.28
CA VAL A 169 5.82 16.78 -0.60
C VAL A 169 4.99 17.44 -1.67
N VAL A 170 4.87 16.77 -2.82
CA VAL A 170 4.18 17.28 -4.00
C VAL A 170 3.02 16.36 -4.35
N GLY A 171 1.80 16.91 -4.36
CA GLY A 171 0.62 16.22 -4.85
C GLY A 171 0.60 16.16 -6.38
N ILE A 172 0.34 14.97 -6.94
CA ILE A 172 0.18 14.74 -8.38
C ILE A 172 -1.21 14.17 -8.62
N GLU A 173 -2.01 14.83 -9.45
CA GLU A 173 -3.34 14.35 -9.81
C GLU A 173 -3.23 13.08 -10.66
N VAL A 174 -3.88 12.00 -10.22
CA VAL A 174 -3.73 10.67 -10.83
C VAL A 174 -5.06 9.95 -11.04
N VAL A 175 -6.18 10.66 -11.16
CA VAL A 175 -7.50 10.02 -11.37
C VAL A 175 -7.46 9.16 -12.63
N ALA A 176 -6.86 9.69 -13.70
CA ALA A 176 -6.68 8.93 -14.94
C ALA A 176 -5.84 7.66 -14.74
N LEU A 177 -4.84 7.67 -13.85
CA LEU A 177 -3.95 6.53 -13.63
C LEU A 177 -4.62 5.45 -12.76
N VAL A 178 -5.31 5.86 -11.69
CA VAL A 178 -5.96 4.92 -10.76
C VAL A 178 -7.11 4.16 -11.40
N GLU A 179 -7.84 4.80 -12.32
CA GLU A 179 -8.83 4.11 -13.15
C GLU A 179 -8.21 3.04 -14.08
N HIS A 180 -6.89 3.11 -14.32
CA HIS A 180 -6.11 2.09 -15.05
C HIS A 180 -5.43 1.06 -14.14
N GLY A 181 -5.70 1.08 -12.82
CA GLY A 181 -5.29 0.02 -11.89
C GLY A 181 -4.05 0.33 -11.05
N GLY A 182 -3.65 1.60 -10.90
CA GLY A 182 -2.53 1.95 -10.03
C GLY A 182 -2.29 3.46 -9.88
N ALA A 183 -1.29 3.82 -9.09
CA ALA A 183 -0.89 5.23 -8.94
C ALA A 183 0.63 5.39 -9.10
N ILE A 184 1.22 6.44 -8.50
CA ILE A 184 2.61 6.84 -8.75
C ILE A 184 3.59 5.71 -8.41
N GLY A 185 3.37 5.01 -7.28
CA GLY A 185 4.21 3.89 -6.85
C GLY A 185 4.20 2.73 -7.85
N CYS A 186 3.06 2.46 -8.48
CA CYS A 186 2.91 1.35 -9.42
C CYS A 186 3.67 1.54 -10.75
N VAL A 187 3.91 2.79 -11.16
CA VAL A 187 4.55 3.13 -12.45
C VAL A 187 5.99 3.60 -12.32
N THR A 188 6.60 3.41 -11.14
CA THR A 188 7.96 3.87 -10.86
C THR A 188 8.80 2.78 -10.21
N GLN A 189 10.08 2.72 -10.56
CA GLN A 189 11.05 1.80 -9.95
C GLN A 189 12.32 2.59 -9.63
N PRO A 190 12.65 2.85 -8.35
CA PRO A 190 13.84 3.59 -8.00
C PRO A 190 15.10 2.76 -8.30
N GLN A 191 16.15 3.43 -8.80
CA GLN A 191 17.49 2.88 -8.90
C GLN A 191 18.36 3.51 -7.81
N PRO A 192 18.72 2.75 -6.75
CA PRO A 192 19.61 3.26 -5.71
C PRO A 192 20.96 3.67 -6.29
N LEU A 193 21.55 4.75 -5.78
CA LEU A 193 22.97 5.01 -5.99
C LEU A 193 23.74 3.85 -5.34
N GLY A 194 24.59 3.18 -6.10
CA GLY A 194 25.43 2.11 -5.58
C GLY A 194 26.21 2.58 -4.36
N LEU A 195 26.32 1.73 -3.34
CA LEU A 195 27.19 1.98 -2.20
C LEU A 195 28.62 2.15 -2.74
N ARG A 196 29.19 3.34 -2.58
CA ARG A 196 30.62 3.57 -2.83
C ARG A 196 31.44 3.04 -1.67
#